data_AF-A0A7C2WNS2-F1
#
_entry.id   AF-A0A7C2WNS2-F1
#
_cell.length_a   1.000
_cell.length_b   1.000
_cell.length_c   1.000
_cell.angle_alpha   90.00
_cell.angle_beta   90.00
_cell.angle_gamma   90.00
#
_symmetry.space_group_name_H-M   'P 1'
#
loop_
_entity.id
_entity.type
_entity.pdbx_description
1 polymer ?
#
loop_
_entity_poly.entity_id
_entity_poly.type
_entity_poly.pdbx_seq_one_letter_code
_entity_poly.pdbx_strand_id
1 'polypeptide(L)'
;NDMAQMTELLMVSKLVRKTREKGVQVIVEGPGHMPLNQIEHHIKQAKILTGHAPLYTLGPIVTDVAPGYDHIALAIGGALAVAAGVDYLCAVYPSEHLGIPLPEDIRHGVIASRIAAHAGDIVRLGEKALKWDLEISKARASLDWGTQFKLAIDPETAMRIHRRVPSKSGACSVCGEYCVYLILSKFLSQRAERRNST
;
A
#
# COMPACT_ATOMS: atom_id res chain seq x y z
N ASN A 1 -0.29 1.57 22.78
CA ASN A 1 -1.48 1.19 23.57
C ASN A 1 -1.21 1.23 25.06
N ASP A 2 -0.68 2.35 25.55
CA ASP A 2 -0.47 2.56 26.98
C ASP A 2 -1.60 3.41 27.57
N MET A 3 -1.56 3.67 28.87
CA MET A 3 -2.59 4.47 29.52
C MET A 3 -2.63 5.91 29.02
N ALA A 4 -1.48 6.50 28.69
CA ALA A 4 -1.42 7.88 28.20
C ALA A 4 -2.16 8.02 26.87
N GLN A 5 -1.84 7.17 25.89
CA GLN A 5 -2.50 7.14 24.59
C GLN A 5 -4.01 6.88 24.71
N MET A 6 -4.42 5.93 25.54
CA MET A 6 -5.84 5.62 25.70
C MET A 6 -6.60 6.75 26.40
N THR A 7 -5.97 7.43 27.36
CA THR A 7 -6.56 8.59 28.04
C THR A 7 -6.76 9.75 27.06
N GLU A 8 -5.76 10.04 26.23
CA GLU A 8 -5.89 11.03 25.16
C GLU A 8 -7.02 10.69 24.21
N LEU A 9 -7.08 9.46 23.70
CA LEU A 9 -8.14 9.01 22.79
C LEU A 9 -9.55 9.18 23.39
N LEU A 10 -9.71 8.89 24.69
CA LEU A 10 -10.98 9.12 25.41
C LEU A 10 -11.30 10.61 25.52
N MET A 11 -10.32 11.48 25.71
CA MET A 11 -10.53 12.92 25.73
C MET A 11 -10.89 13.46 24.34
N VAL A 12 -10.15 13.04 23.31
CA VAL A 12 -10.44 13.35 21.91
C VAL A 12 -11.86 12.92 21.54
N SER A 13 -12.33 11.74 21.98
CA SER A 13 -13.70 11.29 21.72
C SER A 13 -14.79 12.25 22.24
N LYS A 14 -14.54 12.89 23.39
CA LYS A 14 -15.45 13.91 23.94
C LYS A 14 -15.41 15.18 23.11
N LEU A 15 -14.22 15.58 22.65
CA LEU A 15 -14.05 16.75 21.79
C LEU A 15 -14.71 16.54 20.43
N VAL A 16 -14.54 15.37 19.80
CA VAL A 16 -15.19 15.01 18.53
C VAL A 16 -16.70 15.20 18.61
N ARG A 17 -17.35 14.70 19.68
CA ARG A 17 -18.79 14.88 19.89
C ARG A 17 -19.18 16.35 20.00
N LYS A 18 -18.53 17.10 20.90
CA LYS A 18 -18.80 18.54 21.10
C LYS A 18 -18.59 19.37 19.83
N THR A 19 -17.57 19.03 19.03
CA THR A 19 -17.26 19.74 17.79
C THR A 19 -18.31 19.45 16.71
N ARG A 20 -18.77 18.19 16.61
CA ARG A 20 -19.86 17.80 15.69
C ARG A 20 -21.21 18.40 16.05
N GLU A 21 -21.52 18.54 17.35
CA GLU A 21 -22.72 19.27 17.81
C GLU A 21 -22.76 20.72 17.32
N LYS A 22 -21.59 21.31 17.03
CA LYS A 22 -21.46 22.65 16.44
C LYS A 22 -21.40 22.65 14.92
N GLY A 23 -21.61 21.50 14.26
CA GLY A 23 -21.55 21.37 12.81
C GLY A 23 -20.15 21.46 12.20
N VAL A 24 -19.09 21.33 13.00
CA VAL A 24 -17.70 21.42 12.53
C VAL A 24 -17.17 20.02 12.17
N GLN A 25 -16.50 19.91 11.02
CA GLN A 25 -15.89 18.66 10.57
C GLN A 25 -14.65 18.32 11.42
N VAL A 26 -14.43 17.03 11.66
CA VAL A 26 -13.33 16.53 12.51
C VAL A 26 -12.66 15.35 11.85
N ILE A 27 -11.33 15.35 11.86
CA ILE A 27 -10.47 14.19 11.63
C ILE A 27 -9.74 13.92 12.95
N VAL A 28 -9.55 12.66 13.30
CA VAL A 28 -8.81 12.26 14.51
C VAL A 28 -7.48 11.66 14.11
N GLU A 29 -6.41 12.19 14.69
CA GLU A 29 -5.08 11.61 14.53
C GLU A 29 -4.92 10.37 15.43
N GLY A 30 -4.17 9.39 14.93
CA GLY A 30 -3.91 8.13 15.62
C GLY A 30 -2.42 7.87 15.88
N PRO A 31 -2.03 6.62 16.11
CA PRO A 31 -0.71 6.27 16.62
C PRO A 31 0.41 6.51 15.60
N GLY A 32 1.65 6.57 16.12
CA GLY A 32 2.90 6.49 15.36
C GLY A 32 3.51 5.10 15.39
N HIS A 33 4.20 4.74 16.48
CA HIS A 33 4.82 3.42 16.63
C HIS A 33 3.85 2.42 17.27
N MET A 34 3.66 1.27 16.62
CA MET A 34 2.78 0.23 17.13
C MET A 34 3.14 -1.14 16.57
N PRO A 35 3.38 -2.16 17.42
CA PRO A 35 3.67 -3.50 16.95
C PRO A 35 2.46 -4.08 16.21
N LEU A 36 2.74 -4.88 15.18
CA LEU A 36 1.76 -5.36 14.20
C LEU A 36 0.50 -5.97 14.83
N ASN A 37 0.67 -6.76 15.89
CA ASN A 37 -0.41 -7.47 16.57
C ASN A 37 -1.41 -6.57 17.33
N GLN A 38 -1.10 -5.28 17.49
CA GLN A 38 -1.95 -4.33 18.21
C GLN A 38 -2.78 -3.42 17.29
N ILE A 39 -2.40 -3.31 16.02
CA ILE A 39 -2.93 -2.31 15.08
C ILE A 39 -4.44 -2.45 14.89
N GLU A 40 -4.90 -3.63 14.48
CA GLU A 40 -6.31 -3.84 14.14
C GLU A 40 -7.23 -3.52 15.31
N HIS A 41 -6.87 -4.02 16.51
CA HIS A 41 -7.63 -3.77 17.72
C HIS A 41 -7.69 -2.28 18.05
N HIS A 42 -6.54 -1.60 18.02
CA HIS A 42 -6.46 -0.17 18.32
C HIS A 42 -7.29 0.67 17.35
N ILE A 43 -7.18 0.41 16.05
CA ILE A 43 -7.93 1.16 15.03
C ILE A 43 -9.43 0.97 15.20
N LYS A 44 -9.90 -0.27 15.41
CA LYS A 44 -11.32 -0.55 15.65
C LYS A 44 -11.83 0.16 16.91
N GLN A 45 -11.06 0.13 18.00
CA GLN A 45 -11.39 0.86 19.22
C GLN A 45 -11.47 2.38 19.00
N ALA A 46 -10.48 2.96 18.32
CA ALA A 46 -10.46 4.40 18.01
C ALA A 46 -11.66 4.82 17.17
N LYS A 47 -12.03 4.03 16.14
CA LYS A 47 -13.24 4.29 15.35
C LYS A 47 -14.49 4.26 16.22
N ILE A 48 -14.66 3.26 17.09
CA ILE A 48 -15.84 3.16 17.96
C ILE A 48 -15.91 4.34 18.93
N LEU A 49 -14.83 4.62 19.66
CA LEU A 49 -14.79 5.67 20.68
C LEU A 49 -15.07 7.05 20.09
N THR A 50 -14.54 7.34 18.91
CA THR A 50 -14.69 8.64 18.24
C THR A 50 -15.99 8.76 17.43
N GLY A 51 -16.92 7.81 17.53
CA GLY A 51 -18.15 7.82 16.74
C GLY A 51 -17.87 7.79 15.24
N HIS A 52 -16.93 6.94 14.83
CA HIS A 52 -16.47 6.72 13.46
C HIS A 52 -15.99 8.00 12.76
N ALA A 53 -15.33 8.91 13.48
CA ALA A 53 -14.58 9.99 12.83
C ALA A 53 -13.54 9.44 11.84
N PRO A 54 -13.25 10.15 10.74
CA PRO A 54 -12.13 9.81 9.89
C PRO A 54 -10.84 9.73 10.70
N LEU A 55 -10.09 8.64 10.54
CA LEU A 55 -8.81 8.46 11.24
C LEU A 55 -7.65 8.79 10.30
N TYR A 56 -6.69 9.54 10.83
CA TYR A 56 -5.44 9.90 10.17
C TYR A 56 -4.26 9.38 11.00
N THR A 57 -3.47 8.45 10.48
CA THR A 57 -2.39 7.81 11.27
C THR A 57 -1.02 8.01 10.66
N LEU A 58 0.00 8.18 11.51
CA LEU A 58 1.40 8.17 11.11
C LEU A 58 1.89 6.72 11.02
N GLY A 59 1.50 6.06 9.93
CA GLY A 59 1.68 4.62 9.75
C GLY A 59 0.57 3.80 10.39
N PRO A 60 0.89 2.78 11.20
CA PRO A 60 1.99 2.87 12.16
C PRO A 60 3.30 2.18 11.74
N ILE A 61 4.42 2.64 12.32
CA ILE A 61 5.74 1.99 12.25
C ILE A 61 5.71 0.75 13.14
N VAL A 62 5.93 -0.43 12.55
CA VAL A 62 5.75 -1.72 13.24
C VAL A 62 6.98 -2.22 14.00
N THR A 63 8.13 -1.61 13.77
CA THR A 63 9.39 -1.98 14.40
C THR A 63 10.37 -0.81 14.39
N ASP A 64 11.12 -0.65 15.48
CA ASP A 64 12.00 0.50 15.70
C ASP A 64 13.45 0.23 15.31
N VAL A 65 13.74 -0.99 14.86
CA VAL A 65 15.13 -1.46 14.58
C VAL A 65 15.59 -1.14 13.15
N ALA A 66 14.81 -0.37 12.39
CA ALA A 66 15.04 -0.12 10.97
C ALA A 66 15.12 1.38 10.60
N PRO A 67 15.80 2.25 11.37
CA PRO A 67 15.98 3.65 10.97
C PRO A 67 16.69 3.71 9.60
N GLY A 68 16.26 4.63 8.73
CA GLY A 68 16.63 4.64 7.31
C GLY A 68 15.65 3.87 6.42
N TYR A 69 14.81 3.02 7.02
CA TYR A 69 13.83 2.17 6.35
C TYR A 69 12.44 2.26 6.98
N ASP A 70 12.18 3.31 7.76
CA ASP A 70 10.90 3.49 8.46
C ASP A 70 9.70 3.60 7.51
N HIS A 71 9.91 4.10 6.28
CA HIS A 71 8.91 4.05 5.21
C HIS A 71 8.44 2.61 4.88
N ILE A 72 9.32 1.60 4.99
CA ILE A 72 8.99 0.19 4.81
C ILE A 72 8.27 -0.36 6.04
N ALA A 73 8.78 -0.06 7.24
CA ALA A 73 8.15 -0.47 8.49
C ALA A 73 6.72 0.11 8.61
N LEU A 74 6.54 1.37 8.20
CA LEU A 74 5.25 2.02 8.04
C LEU A 74 4.38 1.31 7.00
N ALA A 75 4.90 0.96 5.83
CA ALA A 75 4.05 0.38 4.78
C ALA A 75 3.37 -0.92 5.24
N ILE A 76 4.06 -1.72 6.06
CA ILE A 76 3.52 -2.94 6.66
C ILE A 76 2.37 -2.61 7.61
N GLY A 77 2.59 -1.70 8.57
CA GLY A 77 1.56 -1.34 9.55
C GLY A 77 0.40 -0.57 8.94
N GLY A 78 0.71 0.37 8.04
CA GLY A 78 -0.24 1.19 7.31
C GLY A 78 -1.22 0.38 6.47
N ALA A 79 -0.76 -0.69 5.81
CA ALA A 79 -1.65 -1.58 5.06
C ALA A 79 -2.68 -2.25 5.99
N LEU A 80 -2.24 -2.75 7.15
CA LEU A 80 -3.13 -3.34 8.16
C LEU A 80 -4.06 -2.30 8.78
N ALA A 81 -3.55 -1.10 9.04
CA ALA A 81 -4.32 -0.01 9.61
C ALA A 81 -5.43 0.47 8.65
N VAL A 82 -5.11 0.62 7.37
CA VAL A 82 -6.10 0.95 6.33
C VAL A 82 -7.11 -0.18 6.23
N ALA A 83 -6.69 -1.44 6.13
CA ALA A 83 -7.62 -2.58 6.12
C ALA A 83 -8.56 -2.60 7.35
N ALA A 84 -8.07 -2.18 8.52
CA ALA A 84 -8.84 -2.09 9.76
C ALA A 84 -9.76 -0.86 9.86
N GLY A 85 -9.60 0.15 9.00
CA GLY A 85 -10.50 1.30 8.90
C GLY A 85 -9.87 2.68 9.06
N VAL A 86 -8.55 2.82 8.94
CA VAL A 86 -7.89 4.14 8.80
C VAL A 86 -8.27 4.78 7.46
N ASP A 87 -8.56 6.08 7.47
CA ASP A 87 -9.04 6.81 6.29
C ASP A 87 -7.94 7.62 5.61
N TYR A 88 -6.91 8.04 6.36
CA TYR A 88 -5.75 8.76 5.86
C TYR A 88 -4.45 8.19 6.44
N LEU A 89 -3.44 8.01 5.61
CA LEU A 89 -2.09 7.65 6.04
C LEU A 89 -1.17 8.87 5.89
N CYS A 90 -0.51 9.26 6.98
CA CYS A 90 0.61 10.19 6.92
C CYS A 90 1.83 9.41 6.46
N ALA A 91 2.52 9.92 5.43
CA ALA A 91 3.72 9.27 4.93
C ALA A 91 4.86 9.39 5.94
N VAL A 92 5.65 8.32 6.03
CA VAL A 92 6.93 8.30 6.74
C VAL A 92 8.01 8.11 5.70
N TYR A 93 9.11 8.81 5.88
CA TYR A 93 10.20 8.89 4.91
C TYR A 93 11.36 7.99 5.35
N PRO A 94 12.27 7.61 4.43
CA PRO A 94 13.53 6.99 4.80
C PRO A 94 14.31 7.79 5.86
N SER A 95 14.22 9.12 5.83
CA SER A 95 14.92 10.02 6.75
C SER A 95 14.26 10.15 8.14
N GLU A 96 13.13 9.50 8.39
CA GLU A 96 12.47 9.54 9.69
C GLU A 96 13.44 9.14 10.80
N HIS A 97 13.38 9.82 11.94
CA HIS A 97 14.32 9.69 13.06
C HIS A 97 15.80 10.03 12.77
N LEU A 98 16.13 10.46 11.53
CA LEU A 98 17.51 10.71 11.10
C LEU A 98 17.75 12.14 10.63
N GLY A 99 16.79 12.76 9.94
CA GLY A 99 16.96 14.11 9.41
C GLY A 99 15.80 14.62 8.56
N ILE A 100 15.97 15.84 8.05
CA ILE A 100 14.99 16.48 7.18
C ILE A 100 14.95 15.74 5.83
N PRO A 101 13.77 15.32 5.34
CA PRO A 101 13.66 14.59 4.08
C PRO A 101 14.06 15.45 2.88
N LEU A 102 14.79 14.83 1.96
CA LEU A 102 15.07 15.38 0.63
C LEU A 102 14.00 14.90 -0.38
N PRO A 103 13.96 15.46 -1.61
CA PRO A 103 12.95 15.08 -2.60
C PRO A 103 12.86 13.57 -2.90
N GLU A 104 13.98 12.84 -2.85
CA GLU A 104 13.99 11.38 -3.01
C GLU A 104 13.32 10.66 -1.84
N ASP A 105 13.60 11.09 -0.60
CA ASP A 105 12.97 10.54 0.61
C ASP A 105 11.44 10.72 0.56
N ILE A 106 11.01 11.90 0.12
CA ILE A 106 9.59 12.22 -0.08
C ILE A 106 8.98 11.28 -1.11
N ARG A 107 9.64 11.06 -2.27
CA ARG A 107 9.15 10.13 -3.30
C ARG A 107 9.02 8.72 -2.73
N HIS A 108 10.04 8.20 -2.04
CA HIS A 108 10.00 6.86 -1.46
C HIS A 108 8.90 6.71 -0.41
N GLY A 109 8.76 7.67 0.50
CA GLY A 109 7.70 7.67 1.52
C GLY A 109 6.30 7.69 0.88
N VAL A 110 6.06 8.60 -0.07
CA VAL A 110 4.75 8.70 -0.74
C VAL A 110 4.42 7.42 -1.50
N ILE A 111 5.37 6.83 -2.23
CA ILE A 111 5.14 5.58 -2.96
C ILE A 111 4.85 4.43 -1.99
N ALA A 112 5.60 4.31 -0.89
CA ALA A 112 5.37 3.30 0.14
C ALA A 112 3.98 3.42 0.78
N SER A 113 3.57 4.64 1.14
CA SER A 113 2.24 4.90 1.71
C SER A 113 1.11 4.67 0.70
N ARG A 114 1.30 5.01 -0.59
CA ARG A 114 0.32 4.71 -1.65
C ARG A 114 0.14 3.21 -1.86
N ILE A 115 1.22 2.44 -1.81
CA ILE A 115 1.17 0.97 -1.87
C ILE A 115 0.40 0.42 -0.67
N ALA A 116 0.72 0.89 0.54
CA ALA A 116 0.03 0.48 1.76
C ALA A 116 -1.47 0.81 1.75
N ALA A 117 -1.82 2.03 1.32
CA ALA A 117 -3.20 2.46 1.17
C ALA A 117 -3.97 1.56 0.18
N HIS A 118 -3.42 1.34 -1.01
CA HIS A 118 -4.03 0.47 -2.01
C HIS A 118 -4.19 -0.97 -1.52
N ALA A 119 -3.18 -1.52 -0.84
CA ALA A 119 -3.25 -2.86 -0.25
C ALA A 119 -4.38 -3.00 0.78
N GLY A 120 -4.55 -2.00 1.66
CA GLY A 120 -5.67 -1.97 2.60
C GLY A 120 -7.02 -1.73 1.92
N ASP A 121 -7.05 -0.92 0.86
CA ASP A 121 -8.26 -0.68 0.07
C ASP A 121 -8.75 -1.92 -0.66
N ILE A 122 -7.87 -2.84 -1.07
CA ILE A 122 -8.30 -4.16 -1.60
C ILE A 122 -9.18 -4.88 -0.57
N VAL A 123 -8.82 -4.82 0.71
CA VAL A 123 -9.61 -5.44 1.80
C VAL A 123 -10.92 -4.70 2.02
N ARG A 124 -10.90 -3.36 2.04
CA ARG A 124 -12.07 -2.54 2.36
C ARG A 124 -13.07 -2.36 1.22
N LEU A 125 -12.57 -2.20 0.00
CA LEU A 125 -13.34 -1.84 -1.19
C LEU A 125 -13.53 -3.02 -2.14
N GLY A 126 -12.88 -4.15 -1.88
CA GLY A 126 -13.02 -5.39 -2.64
C GLY A 126 -12.74 -5.20 -4.13
N GLU A 127 -13.67 -5.63 -4.97
CA GLU A 127 -13.54 -5.60 -6.43
C GLU A 127 -13.21 -4.22 -7.00
N LYS A 128 -13.70 -3.15 -6.36
CA LYS A 128 -13.47 -1.78 -6.82
C LYS A 128 -11.97 -1.43 -6.82
N ALA A 129 -11.25 -1.79 -5.77
CA ALA A 129 -9.80 -1.58 -5.68
C ALA A 129 -9.04 -2.66 -6.44
N LEU A 130 -9.45 -3.92 -6.30
CA LEU A 130 -8.80 -5.08 -6.93
C LEU A 130 -8.76 -5.01 -8.46
N LYS A 131 -9.69 -4.27 -9.08
CA LYS A 131 -9.71 -4.04 -10.53
C LYS A 131 -8.36 -3.51 -11.03
N TRP A 132 -7.68 -2.63 -10.29
CA TRP A 132 -6.38 -2.11 -10.71
C TRP A 132 -5.33 -3.23 -10.80
N ASP A 133 -5.24 -4.09 -9.78
CA ASP A 133 -4.35 -5.25 -9.76
C ASP A 133 -4.64 -6.24 -10.87
N LEU A 134 -5.93 -6.48 -11.16
CA LEU A 134 -6.33 -7.41 -12.21
C LEU A 134 -5.88 -6.92 -13.59
N GLU A 135 -6.08 -5.64 -13.89
CA GLU A 135 -5.69 -5.06 -15.19
C GLU A 135 -4.17 -5.10 -15.40
N ILE A 136 -3.37 -4.73 -14.38
CA ILE A 136 -1.91 -4.84 -14.49
C ILE A 136 -1.45 -6.31 -14.54
N SER A 137 -2.17 -7.23 -13.88
CA SER A 137 -1.85 -8.66 -13.93
C SER A 137 -2.13 -9.28 -15.30
N LYS A 138 -3.20 -8.85 -16.00
CA LYS A 138 -3.45 -9.23 -17.39
C LYS A 138 -2.35 -8.72 -18.32
N ALA A 139 -1.89 -7.49 -18.12
CA ALA A 139 -0.75 -6.94 -18.88
C ALA A 139 0.53 -7.74 -18.63
N ARG A 140 0.82 -8.11 -17.36
CA ARG A 140 1.95 -8.99 -17.01
C ARG A 140 1.87 -10.34 -17.71
N ALA A 141 0.71 -10.98 -17.69
CA ALA A 141 0.52 -12.31 -18.26
C ALA A 141 0.66 -12.33 -19.80
N SER A 142 0.32 -11.23 -20.46
CA SER A 142 0.46 -11.04 -21.92
C SER A 142 1.79 -10.43 -22.33
N LEU A 143 2.68 -10.12 -21.38
CA LEU A 143 3.94 -9.40 -21.60
C LEU A 143 3.74 -8.02 -22.29
N ASP A 144 2.58 -7.39 -22.08
CA ASP A 144 2.30 -6.02 -22.51
C ASP A 144 2.98 -5.03 -21.55
N TRP A 145 4.26 -4.78 -21.82
CA TRP A 145 5.07 -3.83 -21.06
C TRP A 145 4.50 -2.41 -21.07
N GLY A 146 3.93 -1.96 -22.19
CA GLY A 146 3.39 -0.61 -22.33
C GLY A 146 2.24 -0.36 -21.36
N THR A 147 1.26 -1.27 -21.36
CA THR A 147 0.13 -1.22 -20.41
C THR A 147 0.60 -1.45 -18.98
N GLN A 148 1.52 -2.39 -18.75
CA GLN A 148 2.04 -2.64 -17.40
C GLN A 148 2.72 -1.41 -16.79
N PHE A 149 3.51 -0.66 -17.56
CA PHE A 149 4.14 0.58 -17.07
C PHE A 149 3.11 1.66 -16.81
N LYS A 150 2.16 1.87 -17.72
CA LYS A 150 1.10 2.87 -17.56
C LYS A 150 0.26 2.63 -16.30
N LEU A 151 0.05 1.37 -15.92
CA LEU A 151 -0.71 0.98 -14.74
C LEU A 151 0.13 0.91 -13.46
N ALA A 152 1.45 1.03 -13.51
CA ALA A 152 2.26 0.97 -12.30
C ALA A 152 2.04 2.21 -11.39
N ILE A 153 2.19 2.04 -10.07
CA ILE A 153 2.13 3.15 -9.10
C ILE A 153 3.23 4.20 -9.38
N ASP A 154 4.40 3.73 -9.82
CA ASP A 154 5.53 4.55 -10.31
C ASP A 154 5.99 4.05 -11.69
N PRO A 155 5.40 4.54 -12.79
CA PRO A 155 5.73 4.13 -14.16
C PRO A 155 7.20 4.35 -14.53
N GLU A 156 7.79 5.47 -14.10
CA GLU A 156 9.17 5.84 -14.42
C GLU A 156 10.16 4.85 -13.82
N THR A 157 9.98 4.52 -12.54
CA THR A 157 10.82 3.54 -11.85
C THR A 157 10.65 2.16 -12.47
N ALA A 158 9.42 1.73 -12.78
CA ALA A 158 9.17 0.45 -13.42
C ALA A 158 9.88 0.33 -14.78
N MET A 159 9.77 1.36 -15.63
CA MET A 159 10.46 1.42 -16.93
C MET A 159 11.98 1.40 -16.78
N ARG A 160 12.51 2.22 -15.86
CA ARG A 160 13.96 2.31 -15.60
C ARG A 160 14.53 0.96 -15.16
N ILE A 161 13.84 0.26 -14.25
CA ILE A 161 14.27 -1.07 -13.77
C ILE A 161 14.24 -2.09 -14.91
N HIS A 162 13.17 -2.12 -15.71
CA HIS A 162 13.07 -3.08 -16.83
C HIS A 162 14.17 -2.87 -17.87
N ARG A 163 14.48 -1.62 -18.20
CA ARG A 163 15.49 -1.27 -19.22
C ARG A 163 16.93 -1.45 -18.74
N ARG A 164 17.17 -1.46 -17.42
CA ARG A 164 18.53 -1.53 -16.84
C ARG A 164 19.29 -2.78 -17.28
N VAL A 165 18.61 -3.92 -17.39
CA VAL A 165 19.20 -5.18 -17.86
C VAL A 165 18.27 -5.76 -18.92
N PRO A 166 18.54 -5.57 -20.22
CA PRO A 166 17.65 -5.99 -21.29
C PRO A 166 17.63 -7.52 -21.45
N SER A 167 16.50 -8.05 -21.88
CA SER A 167 16.33 -9.46 -22.23
C SER A 167 16.11 -9.61 -23.73
N LYS A 168 16.59 -10.71 -24.29
CA LYS A 168 16.32 -11.09 -25.69
C LYS A 168 15.04 -11.90 -25.86
N SER A 169 14.42 -12.35 -24.77
CA SER A 169 13.27 -13.27 -24.81
C SER A 169 11.90 -12.59 -25.00
N GLY A 170 11.85 -11.25 -24.95
CA GLY A 170 10.59 -10.50 -24.84
C GLY A 170 9.98 -10.48 -23.43
N ALA A 171 10.43 -11.34 -22.51
CA ALA A 171 10.12 -11.28 -21.08
C ALA A 171 11.19 -10.49 -20.29
N CYS A 172 11.05 -10.41 -18.96
CA CYS A 172 12.07 -9.75 -18.14
C CYS A 172 13.39 -10.55 -18.08
N SER A 173 14.46 -9.86 -17.69
CA SER A 173 15.80 -10.43 -17.55
C SER A 173 15.97 -11.38 -16.36
N VAL A 174 15.01 -11.45 -15.43
CA VAL A 174 15.11 -12.33 -14.25
C VAL A 174 15.11 -13.81 -14.68
N CYS A 175 14.15 -14.22 -15.52
CA CYS A 175 14.05 -15.61 -16.00
C CYS A 175 14.40 -15.76 -17.49
N GLY A 176 14.46 -14.66 -18.25
CA GLY A 176 14.77 -14.68 -19.68
C GLY A 176 13.80 -15.58 -20.46
N GLU A 177 14.35 -16.57 -21.17
CA GLU A 177 13.59 -17.52 -21.99
C GLU A 177 12.75 -18.52 -21.18
N TYR A 178 13.10 -18.71 -19.90
CA TYR A 178 12.39 -19.60 -18.98
C TYR A 178 11.22 -18.91 -18.26
N CYS A 179 10.77 -17.76 -18.77
CA CYS A 179 9.60 -17.07 -18.23
C CYS A 179 8.34 -17.93 -18.36
N VAL A 180 7.63 -18.12 -17.23
CA VAL A 180 6.40 -18.91 -17.18
C VAL A 180 5.35 -18.44 -18.18
N TYR A 181 5.20 -17.13 -18.40
CA TYR A 181 4.22 -16.58 -19.34
C TYR A 181 4.60 -16.85 -20.81
N LEU A 182 5.89 -16.88 -21.14
CA LEU A 182 6.36 -17.29 -22.48
C LEU A 182 6.11 -18.78 -22.73
N ILE A 183 6.43 -19.63 -21.75
CA ILE A 183 6.26 -21.07 -21.88
C ILE A 183 4.76 -21.42 -21.98
N LEU A 184 3.94 -20.83 -21.11
CA LEU A 184 2.50 -21.09 -21.07
C LEU A 184 1.79 -20.60 -22.34
N SER A 185 2.12 -19.41 -22.84
CA SER A 185 1.53 -18.89 -24.08
C SER A 185 1.85 -19.77 -25.29
N LYS A 186 3.09 -20.24 -25.42
CA LYS A 186 3.48 -21.22 -26.46
C LYS A 186 2.68 -22.53 -26.34
N PHE A 187 2.57 -23.08 -25.14
CA PHE A 187 1.84 -24.33 -24.90
C PHE A 187 0.34 -24.19 -25.21
N LEU A 188 -0.29 -23.10 -24.77
CA LEU A 188 -1.71 -22.82 -25.04
C LEU A 188 -1.98 -22.61 -26.54
N SER A 189 -1.09 -21.93 -27.25
CA SER A 189 -1.20 -21.72 -28.70
C SER A 189 -1.11 -23.04 -29.47
N GLN A 190 -0.11 -23.87 -29.16
CA GLN A 190 0.03 -25.21 -29.76
C GLN A 190 -1.18 -26.12 -29.49
N ARG A 191 -1.78 -26.02 -28.30
CA ARG A 191 -2.98 -26.79 -27.96
C ARG A 191 -4.21 -26.31 -28.73
N ALA A 192 -4.35 -25.00 -28.95
CA ALA A 192 -5.43 -24.43 -29.75
C ALA A 192 -5.30 -24.83 -31.23
N GLU A 193 -4.09 -24.79 -31.79
CA GLU A 193 -3.80 -25.26 -33.14
C GLU A 193 -4.17 -26.74 -33.33
N ARG A 194 -3.75 -27.61 -32.40
CA ARG A 194 -4.09 -29.05 -32.44
C ARG A 194 -5.59 -29.33 -32.37
N ARG A 195 -6.36 -28.52 -31.64
CA ARG A 195 -7.82 -28.64 -31.55
C ARG A 195 -8.54 -28.21 -32.81
N ASN A 196 -8.00 -27.23 -33.53
CA ASN A 196 -8.59 -26.74 -34.79
C ASN A 196 -8.21 -27.60 -36.00
N SER A 197 -7.25 -28.52 -35.86
CA SER A 197 -6.82 -29.47 -36.89
C SER A 197 -7.49 -30.84 -36.83
N THR A 198 -8.38 -31.08 -35.86
CA THR A 198 -9.20 -32.29 -35.66
C THR A 198 -10.67 -31.94 -35.75
#